data_AF-A0AAE4J772-F1
#
_entry.id   AF-A0AAE4J772-F1
#
_cell.length_a   1.000
_cell.length_b   1.000
_cell.length_c   1.000
_cell.angle_alpha   90.00
_cell.angle_beta   90.00
_cell.angle_gamma   90.00
#
_symmetry.space_group_name_H-M   'P 1'
#
loop_
_entity.id
_entity.type
_entity.pdbx_description
1 polymer ?
#
loop_
_entity_poly.entity_id
_entity_poly.type
_entity_poly.pdbx_seq_one_letter_code
_entity_poly.pdbx_strand_id
1 'polypeptide(L)'
;MAAKVTFFQVGNGDMTLVRLADTQGTSILTDVHIRSAADDPKDDTPDVASALRNRLKYDNNDRPFVDVFMLSHPDQDHCGGLRKHFWLGRPEDYPDDHLKRSEKRIIIRELWSSPLIFRRRSKNHTLCEDAQAFNTEARRRVKYWREHGYAFSGNRIR
;
A
#
# COMPACT_ATOMS: atom_id res chain seq x y z
N MET A 1 -11.57 16.49 12.70
CA MET A 1 -12.10 15.61 11.63
C MET A 1 -12.73 14.41 12.32
N ALA A 2 -13.88 13.90 11.87
CA ALA A 2 -14.43 12.68 12.46
C ALA A 2 -13.63 11.45 12.01
N ALA A 3 -13.53 10.43 12.86
CA ALA A 3 -12.97 9.15 12.47
C ALA A 3 -13.86 8.51 11.39
N LYS A 4 -13.25 7.85 10.41
CA LYS A 4 -13.97 7.22 9.29
C LYS A 4 -13.34 5.89 8.92
N VAL A 5 -14.18 4.89 8.68
CA VAL A 5 -13.79 3.62 8.06
C VAL A 5 -14.43 3.56 6.69
N THR A 6 -13.64 3.22 5.66
CA THR A 6 -14.10 3.08 4.28
C THR A 6 -13.74 1.70 3.77
N PHE A 7 -14.75 0.92 3.39
CA PHE A 7 -14.60 -0.35 2.69
C PHE A 7 -14.70 -0.10 1.19
N PHE A 8 -13.70 -0.54 0.43
CA PHE A 8 -13.70 -0.37 -1.03
C PHE A 8 -14.35 -1.58 -1.72
N GLN A 9 -15.07 -1.32 -2.81
CA GLN A 9 -15.74 -2.36 -3.59
C GLN A 9 -14.74 -3.06 -4.52
N VAL A 10 -13.99 -4.02 -3.96
CA VAL A 10 -12.94 -4.73 -4.70
C VAL A 10 -13.39 -6.06 -5.31
N GLY A 11 -14.61 -6.51 -4.98
CA GLY A 11 -15.13 -7.82 -5.41
C GLY A 11 -14.75 -8.88 -4.39
N ASN A 12 -13.79 -9.74 -4.72
CA ASN A 12 -13.25 -10.74 -3.79
C ASN A 12 -12.06 -10.16 -3.00
N GLY A 13 -11.95 -10.56 -1.73
CA GLY A 13 -10.95 -10.08 -0.78
C GLY A 13 -11.21 -8.67 -0.26
N ASP A 14 -10.19 -8.04 0.33
CA ASP A 14 -10.36 -6.87 1.19
C ASP A 14 -9.52 -5.66 0.76
N MET A 15 -10.08 -4.48 1.02
CA MET A 15 -9.37 -3.20 0.99
C MET A 15 -10.11 -2.21 1.89
N THR A 16 -9.48 -1.79 2.98
CA THR A 16 -10.12 -0.93 4.00
C THR A 16 -9.23 0.23 4.40
N LEU A 17 -9.74 1.46 4.29
CA LEU A 17 -9.07 2.66 4.77
C LEU A 17 -9.71 3.15 6.08
N VAL A 18 -8.92 3.18 7.14
CA VAL A 18 -9.25 3.82 8.41
C VAL A 18 -8.60 5.20 8.46
N ARG A 19 -9.38 6.23 8.76
CA ARG A 19 -8.89 7.59 9.03
C ARG A 19 -9.21 7.96 10.47
N LEU A 20 -8.19 8.32 11.23
CA LEU A 20 -8.31 8.68 12.64
C LEU A 20 -8.79 10.13 12.81
N ALA A 21 -9.36 10.41 13.98
CA ALA A 21 -9.84 11.75 14.37
C ALA A 21 -8.74 12.63 14.98
N ASP A 22 -7.47 12.25 14.82
CA ASP A 22 -6.32 13.03 15.28
C ASP A 22 -6.13 14.29 14.42
N THR A 23 -5.30 15.23 14.91
CA THR A 23 -5.01 16.48 14.20
C THR A 23 -4.40 16.22 12.82
N GLN A 24 -3.62 15.14 12.69
CA GLN A 24 -2.99 14.74 11.45
C GLN A 24 -3.89 13.91 10.54
N GLY A 25 -5.12 13.55 10.96
CA GLY A 25 -6.05 12.76 10.16
C GLY A 25 -5.41 11.49 9.59
N THR A 26 -4.66 10.79 10.44
CA THR A 26 -3.80 9.65 10.13
C THR A 26 -4.57 8.59 9.34
N SER A 27 -3.97 8.10 8.25
CA SER A 27 -4.59 7.10 7.37
C SER A 27 -3.91 5.74 7.49
N ILE A 28 -4.68 4.70 7.81
CA ILE A 28 -4.24 3.29 7.88
C ILE A 28 -4.98 2.53 6.79
N LEU A 29 -4.24 1.98 5.82
CA LEU A 29 -4.78 1.09 4.80
C LEU A 29 -4.49 -0.37 5.18
N THR A 30 -5.53 -1.19 5.23
CA THR A 30 -5.43 -2.64 5.42
C THR A 30 -5.83 -3.32 4.13
N ASP A 31 -4.92 -4.14 3.61
CA ASP A 31 -5.03 -4.87 2.35
C ASP A 31 -5.23 -3.97 1.11
N VAL A 32 -5.02 -4.55 -0.07
CA VAL A 32 -5.25 -3.91 -1.35
C VAL A 32 -5.66 -4.94 -2.39
N HIS A 33 -6.74 -4.68 -3.10
CA HIS A 33 -7.12 -5.46 -4.27
C HIS A 33 -7.70 -4.56 -5.36
N ILE A 34 -6.81 -3.85 -6.04
CA ILE A 34 -7.19 -3.02 -7.20
C ILE A 34 -7.06 -3.89 -8.44
N ARG A 35 -8.21 -4.34 -8.96
CA ARG A 35 -8.29 -5.20 -10.15
C ARG A 35 -7.87 -4.40 -11.38
N SER A 36 -7.12 -5.02 -12.31
CA SER A 36 -6.66 -4.35 -13.53
C SER A 36 -7.80 -3.77 -14.39
N ALA A 37 -8.98 -4.38 -14.34
CA ALA A 37 -10.19 -3.87 -14.99
C ALA A 37 -10.62 -2.51 -14.44
N ALA A 38 -10.36 -2.21 -13.16
CA ALA A 38 -10.66 -0.92 -12.53
C ALA A 38 -9.86 0.26 -13.13
N ASP A 39 -8.80 -0.04 -13.89
CA ASP A 39 -7.98 0.97 -14.56
C ASP A 39 -8.45 1.28 -15.99
N ASP A 40 -9.41 0.52 -16.53
CA ASP A 40 -10.04 0.82 -17.82
C ASP A 40 -11.30 1.68 -17.57
N PRO A 41 -11.32 2.96 -18.00
CA PRO A 41 -12.48 3.82 -17.83
C PRO A 41 -13.72 3.35 -18.61
N LYS A 42 -13.61 2.34 -19.46
CA LYS A 42 -14.72 1.71 -20.20
C LYS A 42 -15.26 0.45 -19.51
N ASP A 43 -14.55 -0.08 -18.52
CA ASP A 43 -15.01 -1.23 -17.73
C ASP A 43 -15.96 -0.77 -16.61
N ASP A 44 -16.87 -1.64 -16.19
CA ASP A 44 -17.85 -1.35 -15.13
C ASP A 44 -17.30 -1.58 -13.71
N THR A 45 -16.07 -2.11 -13.61
CA THR A 45 -15.38 -2.30 -12.35
C THR A 45 -15.18 -0.96 -11.62
N PRO A 46 -15.57 -0.86 -10.33
CA PRO A 46 -15.38 0.37 -9.56
C PRO A 46 -13.92 0.84 -9.54
N ASP A 47 -13.69 2.11 -9.89
CA ASP A 47 -12.37 2.76 -9.80
C ASP A 47 -12.01 3.08 -8.33
N VAL A 48 -11.61 2.02 -7.64
CA VAL A 48 -11.16 2.09 -6.24
C VAL A 48 -9.81 2.80 -6.10
N ALA A 49 -9.01 2.88 -7.17
CA ALA A 49 -7.72 3.55 -7.18
C ALA A 49 -7.87 5.07 -7.05
N SER A 50 -8.77 5.66 -7.82
CA SER A 50 -9.16 7.06 -7.71
C SER A 50 -9.93 7.32 -6.42
N ALA A 51 -10.82 6.41 -6.02
CA ALA A 51 -11.54 6.51 -4.74
C ALA A 51 -10.58 6.58 -3.54
N LEU A 52 -9.51 5.76 -3.53
CA LEU A 52 -8.46 5.83 -2.52
C LEU A 52 -7.74 7.18 -2.58
N ARG A 53 -7.22 7.56 -3.75
CA ARG A 53 -6.43 8.80 -3.95
C ARG A 53 -7.17 10.06 -3.50
N ASN A 54 -8.47 10.16 -3.77
CA ASN A 54 -9.32 11.28 -3.33
C ASN A 54 -9.44 11.40 -1.80
N ARG A 55 -9.00 10.39 -1.05
CA ARG A 55 -9.01 10.33 0.42
C ARG A 55 -7.60 10.37 1.01
N LEU A 56 -6.54 10.47 0.20
CA LEU A 56 -5.17 10.54 0.70
C LEU A 56 -4.69 11.98 0.86
N LYS A 57 -3.66 12.12 1.69
CA LYS A 57 -2.87 13.36 1.80
C LYS A 57 -1.65 13.26 0.89
N TYR A 58 -1.00 14.41 0.69
CA TYR A 58 0.20 14.55 -0.12
C TYR A 58 1.36 15.06 0.73
N ASP A 59 2.57 14.57 0.46
CA ASP A 59 3.77 15.08 1.10
C ASP A 59 4.28 16.38 0.45
N ASN A 60 5.40 16.89 0.93
CA ASN A 60 5.98 18.16 0.44
C ASN A 60 6.47 18.07 -1.02
N ASN A 61 6.67 16.85 -1.56
CA ASN A 61 7.03 16.60 -2.95
C ASN A 61 5.81 16.23 -3.81
N ASP A 62 4.62 16.48 -3.27
CA ASP A 62 3.36 16.24 -3.93
C ASP A 62 3.09 14.77 -4.25
N ARG A 63 3.60 13.85 -3.41
CA ARG A 63 3.41 12.40 -3.54
C ARG A 63 2.23 11.97 -2.65
N PRO A 64 1.23 11.24 -3.17
CA PRO A 64 0.15 10.71 -2.34
C PRO A 64 0.70 9.68 -1.37
N PHE A 65 0.21 9.64 -0.13
CA PHE A 65 0.70 8.68 0.86
C PHE A 65 -0.41 8.10 1.74
N VAL A 66 -0.11 6.91 2.29
CA VAL A 66 -0.73 6.38 3.50
C VAL A 66 0.27 6.41 4.65
N ASP A 67 -0.17 6.82 5.84
CA ASP A 67 0.67 6.81 7.03
C ASP A 67 1.07 5.39 7.44
N VAL A 68 0.13 4.44 7.37
CA VAL A 68 0.36 3.02 7.65
C VAL A 68 -0.27 2.15 6.56
N PHE A 69 0.45 1.13 6.12
CA PHE A 69 -0.10 0.03 5.30
C PHE A 69 0.12 -1.30 6.02
N MET A 70 -0.93 -2.11 6.13
CA MET A 70 -0.88 -3.45 6.72
C MET A 70 -1.41 -4.48 5.71
N LEU A 71 -0.71 -5.62 5.59
CA LEU A 71 -1.18 -6.77 4.84
C LEU A 71 -1.57 -7.89 5.80
N SER A 72 -2.81 -8.36 5.71
CA SER A 72 -3.35 -9.43 6.56
C SER A 72 -2.75 -10.79 6.19
N HIS A 73 -2.71 -11.12 4.90
CA HIS A 73 -2.06 -12.31 4.34
C HIS A 73 -1.71 -12.10 2.85
N PRO A 74 -0.84 -12.95 2.26
CA PRO A 74 -0.28 -12.69 0.95
C PRO A 74 -1.07 -13.31 -0.22
N ASP A 75 -2.35 -13.58 -0.03
CA ASP A 75 -3.20 -14.06 -1.12
C ASP A 75 -3.55 -12.90 -2.06
N GLN A 76 -3.77 -13.20 -3.35
CA GLN A 76 -3.87 -12.18 -4.41
C GLN A 76 -5.05 -11.22 -4.21
N ASP A 77 -6.13 -11.70 -3.60
CA ASP A 77 -7.30 -10.93 -3.25
C ASP A 77 -7.08 -9.98 -2.06
N HIS A 78 -5.91 -9.99 -1.43
CA HIS A 78 -5.52 -9.04 -0.36
C HIS A 78 -4.30 -8.19 -0.71
N CYS A 79 -3.57 -8.51 -1.78
CA CYS A 79 -2.42 -7.72 -2.24
C CYS A 79 -2.45 -7.31 -3.72
N GLY A 80 -3.49 -7.67 -4.47
CA GLY A 80 -3.59 -7.41 -5.90
C GLY A 80 -3.50 -5.92 -6.26
N GLY A 81 -2.66 -5.60 -7.24
CA GLY A 81 -2.46 -4.24 -7.73
C GLY A 81 -1.46 -3.42 -6.92
N LEU A 82 -0.87 -4.00 -5.86
CA LEU A 82 0.11 -3.31 -5.02
C LEU A 82 1.27 -2.71 -5.83
N ARG A 83 1.91 -3.49 -6.71
CA ARG A 83 3.07 -3.04 -7.50
C ARG A 83 2.74 -1.90 -8.47
N LYS A 84 1.49 -1.87 -8.96
CA LYS A 84 1.02 -0.85 -9.90
C LYS A 84 0.75 0.46 -9.18
N HIS A 85 0.12 0.42 -8.01
CA HIS A 85 -0.38 1.62 -7.35
C HIS A 85 0.50 2.15 -6.22
N PHE A 86 1.46 1.38 -5.70
CA PHE A 86 2.33 1.76 -4.59
C PHE A 86 3.80 1.73 -4.96
N TRP A 87 4.57 2.62 -4.34
CA TRP A 87 6.03 2.60 -4.44
C TRP A 87 6.63 1.69 -3.36
N LEU A 88 7.35 0.67 -3.81
CA LEU A 88 7.95 -0.39 -2.99
C LEU A 88 9.49 -0.32 -3.01
N GLY A 89 10.03 0.89 -3.13
CA GLY A 89 11.46 1.15 -3.18
C GLY A 89 11.89 2.17 -2.13
N ARG A 90 13.14 2.62 -2.23
CA ARG A 90 13.63 3.64 -1.31
C ARG A 90 12.94 4.99 -1.61
N PRO A 91 12.58 5.79 -0.61
CA PRO A 91 11.93 7.10 -0.84
C PRO A 91 12.75 8.07 -1.70
N GLU A 92 14.08 7.96 -1.63
CA GLU A 92 15.05 8.72 -2.43
C GLU A 92 15.07 8.32 -3.91
N ASP A 93 14.69 7.07 -4.23
CA ASP A 93 14.67 6.53 -5.59
C ASP A 93 13.28 6.67 -6.24
N TYR A 94 12.37 7.45 -5.65
CA TYR A 94 10.99 7.59 -6.12
C TYR A 94 10.95 8.21 -7.53
N PRO A 95 10.49 7.47 -8.56
CA PRO A 95 10.71 7.90 -9.94
C PRO A 95 9.55 8.73 -10.48
N ASP A 96 8.42 8.81 -9.77
CA ASP A 96 7.18 9.41 -10.29
C ASP A 96 7.06 10.92 -10.00
N ASP A 97 8.11 11.57 -9.49
CA ASP A 97 8.05 13.01 -9.12
C ASP A 97 7.66 13.93 -10.28
N HIS A 98 8.01 13.54 -11.49
CA HIS A 98 7.71 14.25 -12.73
C HIS A 98 6.30 13.98 -13.27
N LEU A 99 5.57 12.99 -12.72
CA LEU A 99 4.23 12.62 -13.14
C LEU A 99 3.15 13.49 -12.49
N LYS A 100 1.94 13.48 -13.05
CA LYS A 100 0.78 14.14 -12.44
C LYS A 100 0.37 13.41 -11.15
N ARG A 101 -0.23 14.13 -10.20
CA ARG A 101 -0.73 13.57 -8.93
C ARG A 101 -1.53 12.27 -9.06
N SER A 102 -2.37 12.17 -10.09
CA SER A 102 -3.20 10.99 -10.36
C SER A 102 -2.39 9.76 -10.78
N GLU A 103 -1.25 9.96 -11.43
CA GLU A 103 -0.39 8.93 -12.00
C GLU A 103 0.71 8.48 -11.02
N LYS A 104 1.01 9.31 -10.02
CA LYS A 104 1.97 8.99 -8.96
C LYS A 104 1.58 7.74 -8.16
N ARG A 105 2.55 6.86 -7.91
CA ARG A 105 2.38 5.76 -6.97
C ARG A 105 2.33 6.24 -5.52
N ILE A 106 1.51 5.57 -4.72
CA ILE A 106 1.29 5.92 -3.32
C ILE A 106 2.51 5.51 -2.48
N ILE A 107 3.00 6.43 -1.65
CA ILE A 107 4.03 6.18 -0.66
C ILE A 107 3.41 5.49 0.57
N ILE A 108 4.06 4.43 1.05
CA ILE A 108 3.76 3.81 2.34
C ILE A 108 4.75 4.35 3.37
N ARG A 109 4.31 5.24 4.27
CA ARG A 109 5.21 5.85 5.26
C ARG A 109 5.70 4.85 6.31
N GLU A 110 4.82 3.96 6.75
CA GLU A 110 5.11 2.86 7.66
C GLU A 110 4.45 1.57 7.17
N LEU A 111 5.20 0.47 7.17
CA LEU A 111 4.72 -0.84 6.76
C LEU A 111 4.52 -1.72 7.99
N TRP A 112 3.35 -2.30 8.15
CA TRP A 112 3.10 -3.30 9.19
C TRP A 112 3.08 -4.68 8.54
N SER A 113 4.00 -5.54 8.98
CA SER A 113 4.20 -6.85 8.35
C SER A 113 4.61 -7.89 9.38
N SER A 114 3.82 -8.95 9.51
CA SER A 114 4.22 -10.13 10.26
C SER A 114 4.92 -11.12 9.33
N PRO A 115 6.16 -11.58 9.64
CA PRO A 115 6.81 -12.61 8.83
C PRO A 115 6.04 -13.94 8.82
N LEU A 116 5.09 -14.13 9.75
CA LEU A 116 4.27 -15.32 9.83
C LEU A 116 3.32 -15.47 8.64
N ILE A 117 2.89 -14.37 8.02
CA ILE A 117 1.91 -14.40 6.91
C ILE A 117 2.46 -15.15 5.68
N PHE A 118 3.80 -15.22 5.54
CA PHE A 118 4.47 -15.92 4.46
C PHE A 118 4.75 -17.40 4.73
N ARG A 119 4.46 -17.93 5.94
CA ARG A 119 4.80 -19.31 6.31
C ARG A 119 3.98 -20.36 5.56
N ARG A 120 2.81 -20.00 5.06
CA ARG A 120 1.94 -20.90 4.28
C ARG A 120 2.44 -21.13 2.86
N ARG A 121 3.41 -20.32 2.40
CA ARG A 121 4.04 -20.49 1.09
C ARG A 121 4.63 -21.90 0.97
N SER A 122 4.20 -22.62 -0.05
CA SER A 122 4.67 -23.96 -0.38
C SER A 122 4.77 -24.14 -1.89
N LYS A 123 5.19 -25.32 -2.37
CA LYS A 123 5.15 -25.64 -3.80
C LYS A 123 3.74 -25.56 -4.39
N ASN A 124 2.72 -25.79 -3.57
CA ASN A 124 1.31 -25.81 -3.98
C ASN A 124 0.56 -24.52 -3.60
N HIS A 125 1.20 -23.62 -2.84
CA HIS A 125 0.68 -22.32 -2.46
C HIS A 125 1.75 -21.28 -2.76
N THR A 126 1.84 -20.92 -4.05
CA THR A 126 2.81 -19.95 -4.54
C THR A 126 2.33 -18.53 -4.30
N LEU A 127 3.26 -17.61 -4.05
CA LEU A 127 2.94 -16.19 -3.91
C LEU A 127 2.78 -15.56 -5.30
N CYS A 128 1.75 -14.75 -5.48
CA CYS A 128 1.64 -13.88 -6.66
C CYS A 128 2.75 -12.82 -6.67
N GLU A 129 2.91 -12.11 -7.79
CA GLU A 129 3.99 -11.13 -7.93
C GLU A 129 3.84 -9.96 -6.95
N ASP A 130 2.62 -9.53 -6.64
CA ASP A 130 2.36 -8.47 -5.65
C ASP A 130 2.76 -8.90 -4.24
N ALA A 131 2.44 -10.13 -3.84
CA ALA A 131 2.86 -10.71 -2.56
C ALA A 131 4.39 -10.83 -2.45
N GLN A 132 5.07 -11.22 -3.55
CA GLN A 132 6.53 -11.27 -3.60
C GLN A 132 7.14 -9.87 -3.47
N ALA A 133 6.54 -8.85 -4.10
CA ALA A 133 6.99 -7.47 -4.01
C ALA A 133 6.80 -6.89 -2.59
N PHE A 134 5.65 -7.16 -1.94
CA PHE A 134 5.43 -6.78 -0.54
C PHE A 134 6.50 -7.39 0.39
N ASN A 135 6.78 -8.69 0.26
CA ASN A 135 7.80 -9.37 1.07
C ASN A 135 9.20 -8.78 0.83
N THR A 136 9.53 -8.46 -0.42
CA THR A 136 10.79 -7.81 -0.78
C THR A 136 10.91 -6.43 -0.12
N GLU A 137 9.86 -5.62 -0.17
CA GLU A 137 9.82 -4.30 0.46
C GLU A 137 9.91 -4.38 1.99
N ALA A 138 9.18 -5.30 2.62
CA ALA A 138 9.27 -5.53 4.06
C ALA A 138 10.70 -5.89 4.47
N ARG A 139 11.36 -6.81 3.75
CA ARG A 139 12.76 -7.19 3.99
C ARG A 139 13.73 -6.03 3.78
N ARG A 140 13.50 -5.17 2.78
CA ARG A 140 14.30 -3.96 2.55
C ARG A 140 14.26 -3.05 3.78
N ARG A 141 13.07 -2.82 4.35
CA ARG A 141 12.90 -1.98 5.56
C ARG A 141 13.51 -2.61 6.82
N VAL A 142 13.37 -3.93 7.00
CA VAL A 142 14.08 -4.65 8.09
C VAL A 142 15.59 -4.49 7.97
N LYS A 143 16.14 -4.66 6.77
CA LYS A 143 17.57 -4.49 6.51
C LYS A 143 18.01 -3.06 6.84
N TYR A 144 17.26 -2.05 6.37
CA TYR A 144 17.53 -0.64 6.67
C TYR A 144 17.59 -0.39 8.19
N TRP A 145 16.60 -0.88 8.95
CA TRP A 145 16.57 -0.72 10.40
C TRP A 145 17.78 -1.37 11.09
N ARG A 146 18.16 -2.59 10.68
CA ARG A 146 19.33 -3.29 11.24
C ARG A 146 20.64 -2.55 11.01
N GLU A 147 20.78 -1.87 9.88
CA GLU A 147 21.98 -1.13 9.50
C GLU A 147 22.09 0.23 10.20
N HIS A 148 20.96 0.91 10.44
CA HIS A 148 20.95 2.30 10.90
C HIS A 148 20.49 2.47 12.35
N GLY A 149 19.68 1.54 12.89
CA GLY A 149 19.08 1.64 14.23
C GLY A 149 17.92 2.64 14.33
N TYR A 150 17.56 3.32 13.24
CA TYR A 150 16.41 4.21 13.12
C TYR A 150 15.83 4.16 11.70
N ALA A 151 14.63 4.68 11.48
CA ALA A 151 14.01 4.75 10.15
C ALA A 151 13.15 6.00 9.95
N PHE A 152 13.36 6.68 8.83
CA PHE A 152 12.51 7.78 8.37
C PHE A 152 11.25 7.28 7.64
N SER A 153 10.34 8.21 7.35
CA SER A 153 9.13 7.94 6.56
C SER A 153 9.46 7.24 5.24
N GLY A 154 8.75 6.15 4.94
CA GLY A 154 9.02 5.30 3.77
C GLY A 154 10.02 4.17 4.02
N ASN A 155 10.73 4.20 5.16
CA ASN A 155 11.62 3.13 5.62
C ASN A 155 11.16 2.48 6.92
N ARG A 156 10.16 3.03 7.61
CA ARG A 156 9.63 2.46 8.86
C ARG A 156 8.91 1.14 8.62
N ILE A 157 9.12 0.20 9.54
CA ILE A 157 8.46 -1.10 9.58
C ILE A 157 8.10 -1.48 11.02
N ARG A 158 6.98 -2.15 11.21
CA ARG A 158 6.53 -2.72 12.48
C ARG A 158 6.16 -4.19 12.32
#